data_AF-A0A942I0I4-F1
#
_entry.id   AF-A0A942I0I4-F1
#
_cell.length_a   1.000
_cell.length_b   1.000
_cell.length_c   1.000
_cell.angle_alpha   90.00
_cell.angle_beta   90.00
_cell.angle_gamma   90.00
#
_symmetry.space_group_name_H-M   'P 1'
#
loop_
_entity.id
_entity.type
_entity.pdbx_description
1 polymer ?
#
loop_
_entity_poly.entity_id
_entity_poly.type
_entity_poly.pdbx_seq_one_letter_code
_entity_poly.pdbx_strand_id
1 'polypeptide(L)'
;MEREELLDKQNKMLICLTNLPKKILSLHGAENVTEFVLHDLCNECCFNLSRAAYFVDNPDFNCTKGIAGFSRDEIRDKCSGIWDNPEAFSKCMQGSSFNQKVRGISEISLKMAGYDHDTLAKKLAEDLGFKHYTYCSWGMKHDNNGFVIFEKAHPDDTFADEHVLSGVTLLSFCPIF
;
A
#
# COMPACT_ATOMS: atom_id res chain seq x y z
N MET A 1 8.97 -23.08 -12.31
CA MET A 1 8.13 -22.14 -13.08
C MET A 1 8.67 -22.14 -14.49
N GLU A 2 7.80 -22.42 -15.46
CA GLU A 2 8.22 -22.45 -16.86
C GLU A 2 8.48 -21.02 -17.34
N ARG A 3 9.42 -20.85 -18.29
CA ARG A 3 9.85 -19.52 -18.77
C ARG A 3 8.67 -18.66 -19.26
N GLU A 4 7.65 -19.30 -19.81
CA GLU A 4 6.44 -18.65 -20.31
C GLU A 4 5.58 -18.06 -19.18
N GLU A 5 5.42 -18.77 -18.07
CA GLU A 5 4.68 -18.31 -16.89
C GLU A 5 5.35 -17.08 -16.25
N LEU A 6 6.69 -17.07 -16.18
CA LEU A 6 7.46 -15.93 -15.66
C LEU A 6 7.28 -14.68 -16.53
N LEU A 7 7.31 -14.84 -17.86
CA LEU A 7 7.09 -13.75 -18.80
C LEU A 7 5.66 -13.21 -18.72
N ASP A 8 4.66 -14.08 -18.60
CA ASP A 8 3.26 -13.68 -18.42
C ASP A 8 3.07 -12.89 -17.11
N LYS A 9 3.65 -13.38 -16.00
CA LYS A 9 3.62 -12.68 -14.71
C LYS A 9 4.29 -11.30 -14.80
N GLN A 10 5.45 -11.20 -15.46
CA GLN A 10 6.16 -9.93 -15.67
C GLN A 10 5.32 -8.95 -16.47
N ASN A 11 4.70 -9.41 -17.57
CA ASN A 11 3.86 -8.59 -18.43
C ASN A 11 2.63 -8.06 -17.68
N LYS A 12 1.96 -8.91 -16.88
CA LYS A 12 0.82 -8.49 -16.05
C LYS A 12 1.19 -7.40 -15.04
N MET A 13 2.31 -7.58 -14.34
CA MET A 13 2.82 -6.60 -13.39
C MET A 13 3.19 -5.28 -14.09
N LEU A 14 3.86 -5.34 -15.23
CA LEU A 14 4.22 -4.15 -16.01
C LEU A 14 2.97 -3.39 -16.49
N ILE A 15 1.96 -4.11 -16.99
CA ILE A 15 0.68 -3.52 -17.40
C ILE A 15 -0.02 -2.86 -16.22
N CYS A 16 0.01 -3.47 -15.03
CA CYS A 16 -0.55 -2.86 -13.82
C CYS A 16 0.15 -1.53 -13.50
N LEU A 17 1.47 -1.57 -13.32
CA LEU A 17 2.28 -0.42 -12.91
C LEU A 17 2.25 0.74 -13.91
N THR A 18 2.29 0.45 -15.21
CA THR A 18 2.30 1.47 -16.27
C THR A 18 0.95 2.17 -16.45
N ASN A 19 -0.16 1.51 -16.09
CA ASN A 19 -1.49 2.09 -16.18
C ASN A 19 -1.92 2.86 -14.93
N LEU A 20 -1.31 2.59 -13.77
CA LEU A 20 -1.63 3.27 -12.51
C LEU A 20 -1.58 4.80 -12.61
N PRO A 21 -0.54 5.45 -13.18
CA PRO A 21 -0.53 6.90 -13.31
C PRO A 21 -1.73 7.47 -14.06
N LYS A 22 -2.17 6.82 -15.15
CA LYS A 22 -3.35 7.24 -15.91
C LYS A 22 -4.63 7.11 -15.08
N LYS A 23 -4.75 6.03 -14.31
CA LYS A 23 -5.89 5.77 -13.42
C LYS A 23 -5.94 6.78 -12.26
N ILE A 24 -4.79 7.08 -11.63
CA ILE A 24 -4.66 8.10 -10.60
C ILE A 24 -5.17 9.45 -11.11
N LEU A 25 -4.74 9.86 -12.31
CA LEU A 25 -5.18 11.11 -12.92
C LEU A 25 -6.69 11.11 -13.24
N SER A 26 -7.29 9.96 -13.55
CA SER A 26 -8.72 9.88 -13.87
C SER A 26 -9.64 10.13 -12.66
N LEU A 27 -9.14 9.93 -11.43
CA LEU A 27 -9.90 10.15 -10.19
C LEU A 27 -9.73 11.58 -9.64
N HIS A 28 -9.92 12.58 -10.49
CA HIS A 28 -9.85 13.98 -10.06
C HIS A 28 -10.83 14.27 -8.91
N GLY A 29 -10.30 14.73 -7.78
CA GLY A 29 -11.09 15.14 -6.61
C GLY A 29 -11.49 14.02 -5.65
N ALA A 30 -11.11 12.76 -5.91
CA ALA A 30 -11.34 11.68 -4.94
C ALA A 30 -10.37 11.79 -3.75
N GLU A 31 -10.89 11.67 -2.53
CA GLU A 31 -10.07 11.80 -1.31
C GLU A 31 -9.30 10.51 -0.96
N ASN A 32 -9.64 9.39 -1.59
CA ASN A 32 -9.13 8.07 -1.24
C ASN A 32 -8.39 7.37 -2.37
N VAL A 33 -7.84 8.11 -3.35
CA VAL A 33 -7.07 7.56 -4.47
C VAL A 33 -5.98 6.59 -4.02
N THR A 34 -5.34 6.85 -2.88
CA THR A 34 -4.31 6.01 -2.28
C THR A 34 -4.81 4.59 -2.00
N GLU A 35 -6.08 4.41 -1.61
CA GLU A 35 -6.68 3.10 -1.36
C GLU A 35 -6.82 2.30 -2.66
N PHE A 36 -7.15 2.95 -3.78
CA PHE A 36 -7.24 2.31 -5.09
C PHE A 36 -5.87 1.85 -5.60
N VAL A 37 -4.87 2.72 -5.47
CA VAL A 37 -3.49 2.40 -5.86
C VAL A 37 -2.96 1.25 -5.03
N LEU A 38 -3.13 1.31 -3.70
CA LEU A 38 -2.69 0.24 -2.80
C LEU A 38 -3.37 -1.09 -3.15
N HIS A 39 -4.66 -1.07 -3.49
CA HIS A 39 -5.39 -2.26 -3.92
C HIS A 39 -4.81 -2.88 -5.21
N ASP A 40 -4.59 -2.07 -6.25
CA ASP A 40 -3.99 -2.55 -7.51
C ASP A 40 -2.58 -3.12 -7.30
N LEU A 41 -1.77 -2.48 -6.44
CA LEU A 41 -0.44 -2.98 -6.08
C LEU A 41 -0.48 -4.34 -5.35
N CYS A 42 -1.48 -4.52 -4.48
CA CYS A 42 -1.65 -5.77 -3.73
C CYS A 42 -2.28 -6.92 -4.54
N ASN A 43 -2.83 -6.62 -5.73
CA ASN A 43 -3.48 -7.59 -6.58
C ASN A 43 -2.54 -8.74 -6.99
N GLU A 44 -3.11 -9.92 -7.27
CA GLU A 44 -2.39 -11.12 -7.71
C GLU A 44 -1.65 -10.91 -9.03
N CYS A 45 -2.15 -10.03 -9.89
CA CYS A 45 -1.48 -9.63 -11.14
C CYS A 45 -0.34 -8.62 -10.94
N CYS A 46 -0.10 -8.13 -9.72
CA CYS A 46 1.00 -7.23 -9.36
C CYS A 46 1.90 -7.88 -8.30
N PHE A 47 1.95 -7.34 -7.07
CA PHE A 47 2.84 -7.85 -6.03
C PHE A 47 2.24 -9.00 -5.21
N ASN A 48 0.98 -9.37 -5.44
CA ASN A 48 0.29 -10.47 -4.78
C ASN A 48 0.42 -10.42 -3.25
N LEU A 49 0.09 -9.25 -2.67
CA LEU A 49 0.14 -9.01 -1.24
C LEU A 49 -1.18 -9.43 -0.59
N SER A 50 -1.13 -10.14 0.54
CA SER A 50 -2.32 -10.53 1.30
C SER A 50 -2.79 -9.38 2.20
N ARG A 51 -1.86 -8.55 2.66
CA ARG A 51 -2.13 -7.40 3.52
C ARG A 51 -1.07 -6.33 3.30
N ALA A 52 -1.46 -5.06 3.36
CA ALA A 52 -0.53 -3.94 3.28
C ALA A 52 -1.07 -2.71 4.04
N ALA A 53 -0.20 -1.96 4.68
CA ALA A 53 -0.54 -0.72 5.38
C ALA A 53 0.44 0.37 4.96
N TYR A 54 -0.08 1.49 4.48
CA TYR A 54 0.68 2.65 4.04
C TYR A 54 0.57 3.80 5.03
N PHE A 55 1.72 4.39 5.34
CA PHE A 55 1.90 5.48 6.28
C PHE A 55 2.72 6.59 5.64
N VAL A 56 2.49 7.81 6.14
CA VAL A 56 3.31 8.98 5.85
C VAL A 56 3.82 9.54 7.17
N ASP A 57 5.14 9.64 7.28
CA ASP A 57 5.82 10.37 8.34
C ASP A 57 6.14 11.78 7.84
N ASN A 58 5.69 12.77 8.61
CA ASN A 58 5.99 14.18 8.40
C ASN A 58 6.73 14.72 9.64
N PRO A 59 8.05 14.92 9.54
CA PRO A 59 8.85 15.43 10.64
C PRO A 59 8.51 16.86 11.07
N ASP A 60 8.06 17.71 10.14
CA ASP A 60 7.74 19.11 10.43
C ASP A 60 6.51 19.24 11.35
N PHE A 61 5.55 18.34 11.21
CA PHE A 61 4.38 18.23 12.10
C PHE A 61 4.56 17.21 13.22
N ASN A 62 5.75 16.63 13.33
CA ASN A 62 6.08 15.59 14.30
C ASN A 62 5.05 14.43 14.32
N CYS A 63 4.61 13.99 13.15
CA CYS A 63 3.55 12.98 13.06
C CYS A 63 3.83 11.89 12.02
N THR A 64 3.50 10.65 12.39
CA THR A 64 3.37 9.52 11.47
C THR A 64 1.90 9.14 11.40
N LYS A 65 1.30 9.19 10.21
CA LYS A 65 -0.14 8.94 10.02
C LYS A 65 -0.35 7.76 9.09
N GLY A 66 -1.29 6.87 9.44
CA GLY A 66 -1.76 5.84 8.52
C GLY A 66 -2.70 6.42 7.46
N ILE A 67 -2.44 6.12 6.19
CA ILE A 67 -3.16 6.69 5.05
C ILE A 67 -4.14 5.68 4.44
N ALA A 68 -3.69 4.44 4.22
CA ALA A 68 -4.51 3.40 3.61
C ALA A 68 -4.08 2.00 4.07
N GLY A 69 -5.06 1.14 4.32
CA GLY A 69 -4.86 -0.27 4.64
C GLY A 69 -5.57 -1.18 3.64
N PHE A 70 -4.94 -2.27 3.25
CA PHE A 70 -5.48 -3.32 2.42
C PHE A 70 -5.41 -4.67 3.15
N SER A 71 -6.51 -5.42 3.15
CA SER A 71 -6.55 -6.83 3.54
C SER A 71 -7.36 -7.62 2.54
N ARG A 72 -6.75 -8.65 1.94
CA ARG A 72 -7.39 -9.49 0.93
C ARG A 72 -8.67 -10.14 1.46
N ASP A 73 -8.63 -10.64 2.69
CA ASP A 73 -9.77 -11.30 3.34
C ASP A 73 -11.00 -10.39 3.49
N GLU A 74 -10.78 -9.07 3.62
CA GLU A 74 -11.89 -8.12 3.78
C GLU A 74 -12.50 -7.69 2.44
N ILE A 75 -11.76 -7.78 1.34
CA ILE A 75 -12.07 -7.13 0.05
C ILE A 75 -12.40 -8.14 -1.08
N ARG A 76 -11.79 -9.34 -1.07
CA ARG A 76 -11.79 -10.31 -2.17
C ARG A 76 -13.15 -10.56 -2.81
N ASP A 77 -14.22 -10.66 -2.01
CA ASP A 77 -15.57 -10.99 -2.50
C ASP A 77 -16.50 -9.77 -2.60
N LYS A 78 -16.03 -8.57 -2.23
CA LYS A 78 -16.87 -7.37 -2.11
C LYS A 78 -16.65 -6.36 -3.24
N CYS A 79 -15.48 -6.39 -3.88
CA CYS A 79 -15.00 -5.27 -4.68
C CYS A 79 -14.27 -5.77 -5.94
N SER A 80 -15.02 -6.08 -7.00
CA SER A 80 -14.49 -6.34 -8.36
C SER A 80 -14.61 -5.08 -9.21
N GLY A 81 -13.59 -4.77 -10.02
CA GLY A 81 -13.64 -3.61 -10.91
C GLY A 81 -13.65 -2.29 -10.14
N ILE A 82 -12.70 -2.12 -9.20
CA ILE A 82 -12.67 -0.96 -8.29
C ILE A 82 -12.67 0.39 -9.01
N TRP A 83 -12.11 0.43 -10.22
CA TRP A 83 -12.02 1.63 -11.06
C TRP A 83 -13.30 1.89 -11.87
N ASP A 84 -14.15 0.86 -12.07
CA ASP A 84 -15.40 0.97 -12.83
C ASP A 84 -16.53 1.58 -11.98
N ASN A 85 -16.48 1.35 -10.66
CA ASN A 85 -17.40 1.96 -9.70
C ASN A 85 -16.66 2.49 -8.46
N PRO A 86 -16.00 3.67 -8.58
CA PRO A 86 -15.21 4.24 -7.50
C PRO A 86 -16.00 4.47 -6.21
N GLU A 87 -17.28 4.87 -6.31
CA GLU A 87 -18.12 5.10 -5.14
C GLU A 87 -18.39 3.83 -4.33
N ALA A 88 -18.64 2.70 -5.02
CA ALA A 88 -18.83 1.42 -4.35
C ALA A 88 -17.55 0.97 -3.65
N PHE A 89 -16.39 1.15 -4.29
CA PHE A 89 -15.10 0.85 -3.68
C PHE A 89 -14.81 1.75 -2.47
N SER A 90 -15.06 3.06 -2.55
CA SER A 90 -14.89 3.96 -1.41
C SER A 90 -15.76 3.55 -0.22
N LYS A 91 -17.02 3.15 -0.45
CA LYS A 91 -17.89 2.62 0.61
C LYS A 91 -17.38 1.31 1.20
N CYS A 92 -16.86 0.41 0.35
CA CYS A 92 -16.22 -0.85 0.75
C CYS A 92 -15.01 -0.59 1.68
N MET A 93 -14.15 0.38 1.33
CA MET A 93 -12.99 0.76 2.12
C MET A 93 -13.34 1.51 3.41
N GLN A 94 -14.43 2.29 3.42
CA GLN A 94 -14.97 2.89 4.64
C GLN A 94 -15.47 1.83 5.63
N GLY A 95 -16.02 0.72 5.13
CA GLY A 95 -16.46 -0.42 5.95
C GLY A 95 -15.36 -1.42 6.31
N SER A 96 -14.14 -1.29 5.77
CA SER A 96 -13.02 -2.20 6.03
C SER A 96 -12.42 -1.95 7.42
N SER A 97 -12.56 -2.94 8.32
CA SER A 97 -12.00 -2.85 9.68
C SER A 97 -10.49 -2.64 9.67
N PHE A 98 -9.79 -3.33 8.78
CA PHE A 98 -8.34 -3.19 8.66
C PHE A 98 -7.95 -1.79 8.16
N ASN A 99 -8.60 -1.28 7.11
CA ASN A 99 -8.34 0.07 6.60
C ASN A 99 -8.62 1.14 7.68
N GLN A 100 -9.74 1.03 8.39
CA GLN A 100 -10.07 1.96 9.48
C GLN A 100 -9.04 1.90 10.61
N LYS A 101 -8.55 0.71 10.95
CA LYS A 101 -7.49 0.55 11.94
C LYS A 101 -6.20 1.23 11.51
N VAL A 102 -5.78 1.07 10.25
CA VAL A 102 -4.60 1.77 9.71
C VAL A 102 -4.80 3.27 9.75
N ARG A 103 -5.93 3.79 9.25
CA ARG A 103 -6.23 5.23 9.21
C ARG A 103 -6.36 5.86 10.60
N GLY A 104 -6.67 5.07 11.62
CA GLY A 104 -6.72 5.50 13.01
C GLY A 104 -5.35 5.65 13.67
N ILE A 105 -4.27 5.18 13.03
CA ILE A 105 -2.91 5.30 13.58
C ILE A 105 -2.40 6.72 13.37
N SER A 106 -2.07 7.36 14.49
CA SER A 106 -1.35 8.62 14.53
C SER A 106 -0.29 8.53 15.64
N GLU A 107 0.96 8.51 15.24
CA GLU A 107 2.13 8.35 16.11
C GLU A 107 3.05 9.57 15.98
N ILE A 108 4.03 9.67 16.87
CA ILE A 108 5.08 10.70 16.78
C ILE A 108 5.95 10.42 15.54
N SER A 109 6.53 11.46 14.94
CA SER A 109 7.42 11.27 13.79
C SER A 109 8.59 10.35 14.13
N LEU A 110 8.94 9.46 13.20
CA LEU A 110 10.09 8.55 13.29
C LEU A 110 11.37 9.28 13.64
N LYS A 111 11.62 10.40 12.95
CA LYS A 111 12.84 11.20 13.08
C LYS A 111 12.96 11.82 14.48
N MET A 112 11.84 12.20 15.09
CA MET A 112 11.83 12.83 16.41
C MET A 112 11.79 11.84 17.57
N ALA A 113 11.18 10.67 17.37
CA ALA A 113 11.10 9.62 18.37
C ALA A 113 12.43 8.86 18.55
N GLY A 114 13.38 9.03 17.63
CA GLY A 114 14.69 8.35 17.67
C GLY A 114 14.61 6.85 17.41
N TYR A 115 13.48 6.36 16.88
CA TYR A 115 13.33 4.98 16.45
C TYR A 115 13.98 4.78 15.08
N ASP A 116 14.59 3.61 14.89
CA ASP A 116 14.88 3.12 13.55
C ASP A 116 13.60 2.59 12.87
N HIS A 117 13.66 2.45 11.55
CA HIS A 117 12.52 1.98 10.76
C HIS A 117 12.12 0.54 11.14
N ASP A 118 13.07 -0.29 11.55
CA ASP A 118 12.83 -1.67 11.97
C ASP A 118 11.96 -1.74 13.24
N THR A 119 12.26 -0.90 14.24
CA THR A 119 11.52 -0.84 15.50
C THR A 119 10.09 -0.38 15.28
N LEU A 120 9.89 0.65 14.45
CA LEU A 120 8.54 1.08 14.09
C LEU A 120 7.80 -0.01 13.30
N ALA A 121 8.46 -0.61 12.29
CA ALA A 121 7.87 -1.67 11.49
C ALA A 121 7.36 -2.80 12.36
N LYS A 122 8.16 -3.22 13.34
CA LYS A 122 7.80 -4.24 14.32
C LYS A 122 6.58 -3.84 15.16
N LYS A 123 6.60 -2.64 15.76
CA LYS A 123 5.47 -2.14 16.57
C LYS A 123 4.18 -2.11 15.76
N LEU A 124 4.21 -1.50 14.58
CA LEU A 124 3.04 -1.37 13.71
C LEU A 124 2.57 -2.73 13.19
N ALA A 125 3.50 -3.65 12.89
CA ALA A 125 3.16 -5.00 12.47
C ALA A 125 2.43 -5.78 13.58
N GLU A 126 2.91 -5.68 14.83
CA GLU A 126 2.26 -6.28 16.01
C GLU A 126 0.88 -5.66 16.23
N ASP A 127 0.79 -4.32 16.23
CA ASP A 127 -0.46 -3.58 16.42
C ASP A 127 -1.49 -3.94 15.35
N LEU A 128 -1.09 -4.09 14.09
CA LEU A 128 -1.95 -4.43 12.96
C LEU A 128 -2.13 -5.94 12.76
N GLY A 129 -1.49 -6.78 13.58
CA GLY A 129 -1.62 -8.23 13.54
C GLY A 129 -1.08 -8.88 12.27
N PHE A 130 0.03 -8.37 11.73
CA PHE A 130 0.83 -9.06 10.71
C PHE A 130 1.61 -10.22 11.36
N LYS A 131 1.66 -11.36 10.67
CA LYS A 131 2.40 -12.58 11.02
C LYS A 131 3.78 -12.65 10.36
N HIS A 132 3.88 -12.31 9.07
CA HIS A 132 5.10 -12.41 8.27
C HIS A 132 5.31 -11.14 7.44
N TYR A 133 5.61 -10.04 8.12
CA TYR A 133 5.73 -8.74 7.48
C TYR A 133 7.09 -8.50 6.83
N THR A 134 7.10 -7.64 5.83
CA THR A 134 8.26 -6.91 5.30
C THR A 134 7.86 -5.45 5.17
N TYR A 135 8.83 -4.54 5.06
CA TYR A 135 8.52 -3.13 4.87
C TYR A 135 9.42 -2.47 3.84
N CYS A 136 8.97 -1.33 3.34
CA CYS A 136 9.72 -0.42 2.49
C CYS A 136 9.55 1.01 3.00
N SER A 137 10.61 1.80 2.90
CA SER A 137 10.59 3.23 3.24
C SER A 137 11.29 4.04 2.15
N TRP A 138 10.80 5.24 1.86
CA TRP A 138 11.40 6.13 0.88
C TRP A 138 11.15 7.60 1.19
N GLY A 139 12.02 8.48 0.68
CA GLY A 139 11.82 9.93 0.78
C GLY A 139 10.75 10.42 -0.19
N MET A 140 9.91 11.34 0.26
CA MET A 140 8.84 11.98 -0.50
C MET A 140 9.06 13.49 -0.61
N LYS A 141 8.21 14.18 -1.38
CA LYS A 141 8.24 15.64 -1.47
C LYS A 141 7.97 16.27 -0.11
N HIS A 142 8.51 17.48 0.09
CA HIS A 142 8.36 18.25 1.33
C HIS A 142 8.92 17.53 2.56
N ASP A 143 10.03 16.79 2.39
CA ASP A 143 10.72 16.04 3.45
C ASP A 143 9.83 15.05 4.23
N ASN A 144 8.70 14.65 3.63
CA ASN A 144 7.91 13.53 4.10
C ASN A 144 8.65 12.21 3.84
N ASN A 145 8.34 11.19 4.62
CA ASN A 145 8.79 9.82 4.39
C ASN A 145 7.59 8.91 4.17
N GLY A 146 7.61 8.17 3.06
CA GLY A 146 6.64 7.13 2.77
C GLY A 146 7.08 5.82 3.40
N PHE A 147 6.13 5.08 3.96
CA PHE A 147 6.41 3.84 4.66
C PHE A 147 5.28 2.83 4.44
N VAL A 148 5.61 1.63 3.96
CA VAL A 148 4.65 0.55 3.75
C VAL A 148 5.10 -0.71 4.48
N ILE A 149 4.20 -1.30 5.26
CA ILE A 149 4.35 -2.65 5.81
C ILE A 149 3.43 -3.56 5.03
N PHE A 150 3.90 -4.74 4.64
CA PHE A 150 3.11 -5.68 3.86
C PHE A 150 3.43 -7.14 4.16
N GLU A 151 2.48 -7.99 3.82
CA GLU A 151 2.58 -9.45 3.79
C GLU A 151 2.34 -9.94 2.38
N LYS A 152 3.20 -10.84 1.91
CA LYS A 152 2.97 -11.55 0.65
C LYS A 152 1.94 -12.67 0.87
N ALA A 153 1.16 -12.98 -0.15
CA ALA A 153 0.33 -14.19 -0.14
C ALA A 153 1.18 -15.47 -0.09
N HIS A 154 2.37 -15.43 -0.70
CA HIS A 154 3.36 -16.50 -0.70
C HIS A 154 4.73 -15.95 -0.26
N PRO A 155 5.16 -16.21 0.99
CA PRO A 155 6.42 -15.66 1.52
C PRO A 155 7.66 -16.00 0.68
N ASP A 156 7.68 -17.20 0.09
CA ASP A 156 8.79 -17.71 -0.72
C ASP A 156 8.81 -17.17 -2.15
N ASP A 157 7.78 -16.43 -2.58
CA ASP A 157 7.74 -15.78 -3.90
C ASP A 157 8.57 -14.50 -3.87
N THR A 158 9.78 -14.57 -4.40
CA THR A 158 10.73 -13.45 -4.47
C THR A 158 10.75 -12.74 -5.82
N PHE A 159 9.86 -13.15 -6.74
CA PHE A 159 9.88 -12.69 -8.14
C PHE A 159 9.85 -11.16 -8.28
N ALA A 160 9.05 -10.48 -7.45
CA ALA A 160 8.80 -9.05 -7.59
C ALA A 160 9.51 -8.19 -6.52
N ASP A 161 10.35 -8.78 -5.67
CA ASP A 161 10.89 -8.14 -4.46
C ASP A 161 11.68 -6.88 -4.80
N GLU A 162 12.50 -6.95 -5.84
CA GLU A 162 13.29 -5.81 -6.33
C GLU A 162 12.44 -4.67 -6.91
N HIS A 163 11.17 -4.95 -7.24
CA HIS A 163 10.26 -3.99 -7.85
C HIS A 163 9.23 -3.40 -6.87
N VAL A 164 9.04 -4.01 -5.69
CA VAL A 164 8.04 -3.55 -4.70
C VAL A 164 8.27 -2.08 -4.36
N LEU A 165 9.51 -1.70 -4.03
CA LEU A 165 9.85 -0.32 -3.67
C LEU A 165 9.47 0.66 -4.81
N SER A 166 9.84 0.34 -6.05
CA SER A 166 9.51 1.15 -7.22
C SER A 166 8.00 1.30 -7.40
N GLY A 167 7.23 0.22 -7.22
CA GLY A 167 5.78 0.26 -7.33
C GLY A 167 5.11 1.06 -6.21
N VAL A 168 5.49 0.85 -4.95
CA VAL A 168 4.88 1.57 -3.81
C VAL A 168 5.20 3.06 -3.82
N THR A 169 6.31 3.49 -4.43
CA THR A 169 6.59 4.93 -4.59
C THR A 169 5.53 5.67 -5.40
N LEU A 170 4.71 4.97 -6.20
CA LEU A 170 3.57 5.56 -6.91
C LEU A 170 2.52 6.17 -5.95
N LEU A 171 2.44 5.69 -4.71
CA LEU A 171 1.59 6.26 -3.67
C LEU A 171 1.95 7.72 -3.38
N SER A 172 3.19 8.13 -3.65
CA SER A 172 3.66 9.52 -3.48
C SER A 172 3.03 10.52 -4.45
N PHE A 173 2.37 10.04 -5.51
CA PHE A 173 1.61 10.88 -6.44
C PHE A 173 0.14 11.02 -6.05
N CYS A 174 -0.30 10.29 -5.02
CA CYS A 174 -1.66 10.41 -4.50
C CYS A 174 -1.76 11.62 -3.55
N PRO A 175 -2.92 12.28 -3.48
CA PRO A 175 -3.17 13.30 -2.47
C PRO A 175 -3.12 12.70 -1.06
N ILE A 176 -2.52 13.44 -0.13
CA ILE A 176 -2.42 13.09 1.29
C ILE A 176 -3.26 14.09 2.06
N PHE A 177 -4.17 13.59 2.90
CA PHE A 177 -5.10 14.36 3.73
C PHE A 177 -4.93 14.00 5.20
#